data_AF-A0A7L2CNV1-F1
#
_entry.id   AF-A0A7L2CNV1-F1
#
_cell.length_a   1.000
_cell.length_b   1.000
_cell.length_c   1.000
_cell.angle_alpha   90.00
_cell.angle_beta   90.00
_cell.angle_gamma   90.00
#
_symmetry.space_group_name_H-M   'P 1'
#
loop_
_entity.id
_entity.type
_entity.pdbx_description
1 polymer ?
#
loop_
_entity_poly.entity_id
_entity_poly.type
_entity_poly.pdbx_seq_one_letter_code
_entity_poly.pdbx_strand_id
1 'polypeptide(L)'
;REEPWETTLKTTRIDVGAAEFRGHKVSLWELLHSRYIPEEGREELLELYRAGELSLEQVRMAVSTMVSRAAAAARAGPGGDESDPGAGPGGDESDLRAEPGGD
;
A
#
# COMPACT_ATOMS: atom_id res chain seq x y z
N ARG A 1 -31.83 -15.81 -3.66
CA ARG A 1 -31.99 -15.61 -2.20
C ARG A 1 -30.68 -15.00 -1.75
N GLU A 2 -30.65 -13.71 -1.43
CA GLU A 2 -29.43 -13.10 -0.88
C GLU A 2 -29.13 -13.77 0.46
N GLU A 3 -27.86 -14.15 0.66
CA GLU A 3 -27.45 -14.83 1.88
C GLU A 3 -27.31 -13.81 3.02
N PRO A 4 -27.67 -14.17 4.27
CA PRO A 4 -27.68 -13.23 5.39
C PRO A 4 -26.29 -12.62 5.66
N TRP A 5 -25.24 -13.41 5.44
CA TRP A 5 -23.85 -13.00 5.61
C TRP A 5 -23.45 -11.92 4.57
N GLU A 6 -24.00 -11.97 3.36
CA GLU A 6 -23.70 -10.99 2.30
C GLU A 6 -24.22 -9.60 2.68
N THR A 7 -25.46 -9.52 3.18
CA THR A 7 -26.06 -8.28 3.66
C THR A 7 -25.29 -7.69 4.84
N THR A 8 -24.82 -8.55 5.76
CA THR A 8 -23.97 -8.11 6.88
C THR A 8 -22.67 -7.47 6.37
N LEU A 9 -22.00 -8.06 5.38
CA LEU A 9 -20.77 -7.50 4.82
C LEU A 9 -21.03 -6.19 4.04
N LYS A 10 -22.13 -6.10 3.29
CA LYS A 10 -22.53 -4.90 2.54
C LYS A 10 -22.88 -3.72 3.45
N THR A 11 -23.53 -3.98 4.59
CA THR A 11 -23.93 -2.95 5.55
C THR A 11 -22.79 -2.53 6.49
N THR A 12 -21.79 -3.39 6.67
CA THR A 12 -20.61 -3.12 7.50
C THR A 12 -19.66 -2.15 6.80
N ARG A 13 -19.68 -0.90 7.25
CA ARG A 13 -18.80 0.18 6.80
C ARG A 13 -17.49 0.15 7.57
N ILE A 14 -16.36 0.03 6.88
CA ILE A 14 -15.04 -0.01 7.52
C ILE A 14 -14.18 1.16 7.05
N ASP A 15 -13.42 1.72 7.99
CA ASP A 15 -12.39 2.71 7.70
C ASP A 15 -11.08 1.96 7.46
N VAL A 16 -10.53 2.14 6.26
CA VAL A 16 -9.27 1.52 5.83
C VAL A 16 -8.22 2.61 5.75
N GLY A 17 -7.09 2.40 6.43
CA GLY A 17 -5.98 3.35 6.47
C GLY A 17 -5.20 3.51 5.14
N ALA A 18 -5.68 2.88 4.07
CA ALA A 18 -5.13 3.06 2.74
C ALA A 18 -5.40 4.49 2.26
N ALA A 19 -4.40 5.12 1.65
CA ALA A 19 -4.50 6.51 1.22
C ALA A 19 -5.65 6.73 0.21
N GLU A 20 -5.93 5.74 -0.63
CA GLU A 20 -7.02 5.76 -1.63
C GLU A 20 -8.42 5.76 -0.99
N PHE A 21 -8.57 5.21 0.22
CA PHE A 21 -9.84 5.16 0.94
C PHE A 21 -9.91 6.15 2.11
N ARG A 22 -8.86 6.95 2.31
CA ARG A 22 -8.79 7.91 3.41
C ARG A 22 -9.90 8.95 3.25
N GLY A 23 -10.81 9.00 4.23
CA GLY A 23 -11.96 9.91 4.22
C GLY A 23 -13.25 9.31 3.67
N HIS A 24 -13.25 8.05 3.22
CA HIS A 24 -14.43 7.35 2.71
C HIS A 24 -14.64 6.02 3.43
N LYS A 25 -15.85 5.83 3.98
CA LYS A 25 -16.26 4.55 4.57
C LYS A 25 -16.73 3.60 3.46
N VAL A 26 -15.92 2.59 3.16
CA VAL A 26 -16.24 1.58 2.15
C VAL A 26 -16.88 0.38 2.82
N SER A 27 -17.78 -0.31 2.10
CA SER A 27 -18.35 -1.56 2.61
C SER A 27 -17.31 -2.68 2.59
N LEU A 28 -17.39 -3.58 3.59
CA LEU A 28 -16.49 -4.73 3.67
C LEU A 28 -16.62 -5.62 2.43
N TRP A 29 -17.84 -5.75 1.91
CA TRP A 29 -18.14 -6.44 0.64
C TRP A 29 -17.43 -5.84 -0.57
N GLU A 30 -17.48 -4.51 -0.75
CA GLU A 30 -16.80 -3.86 -1.87
C GLU A 30 -15.29 -4.02 -1.79
N LEU A 31 -14.70 -4.02 -0.59
CA LEU A 31 -13.26 -4.27 -0.43
C LEU A 31 -12.87 -5.70 -0.77
N LEU A 32 -13.67 -6.69 -0.35
CA LEU A 32 -13.49 -8.10 -0.73
C LEU A 32 -13.57 -8.30 -2.24
N HIS A 33 -14.46 -7.57 -2.93
CA HIS A 33 -14.60 -7.62 -4.39
C HIS A 33 -13.71 -6.62 -5.13
N SER A 34 -12.85 -5.89 -4.42
CA SER A 34 -11.93 -4.95 -5.03
C SER A 34 -10.64 -5.63 -5.47
N ARG A 35 -9.89 -4.98 -6.37
CA ARG A 35 -8.54 -5.37 -6.81
C ARG A 35 -7.50 -5.49 -5.68
N TYR A 36 -7.81 -5.03 -4.46
CA TYR A 36 -6.91 -5.12 -3.31
C TYR A 36 -6.86 -6.52 -2.70
N ILE A 37 -7.93 -7.30 -2.89
CA ILE A 37 -8.05 -8.65 -2.34
C ILE A 37 -8.09 -9.61 -3.52
N PRO A 38 -7.12 -10.54 -3.62
CA PRO A 38 -7.14 -11.56 -4.66
C PRO A 38 -8.31 -12.52 -4.42
N GLU A 39 -8.77 -13.15 -5.50
CA GLU A 39 -9.92 -14.05 -5.47
C GLU A 39 -9.72 -15.21 -4.48
N GLU A 40 -8.51 -15.77 -4.41
CA GLU A 40 -8.20 -16.87 -3.49
C GLU A 40 -8.35 -16.43 -2.02
N GLY A 41 -7.84 -15.25 -1.69
CA GLY A 41 -7.95 -14.69 -0.34
C GLY A 41 -9.39 -14.32 0.03
N ARG A 42 -10.20 -13.89 -0.96
CA ARG A 42 -11.63 -13.63 -0.78
C ARG A 42 -12.40 -14.91 -0.49
N GLU A 43 -12.19 -15.95 -1.29
CA GLU A 43 -12.89 -17.23 -1.12
C GLU A 43 -12.60 -17.84 0.25
N GLU A 44 -11.32 -17.89 0.65
CA GLU A 44 -10.94 -18.43 1.95
C GLU A 44 -11.56 -17.64 3.12
N LEU A 45 -11.53 -16.30 3.08
CA LEU A 45 -12.18 -15.46 4.09
C LEU A 45 -13.69 -15.69 4.17
N LEU A 46 -14.36 -15.80 3.03
CA LEU A 46 -15.81 -16.04 2.97
C LEU A 46 -16.16 -17.44 3.41
N GLU A 47 -15.36 -18.44 3.09
CA GLU A 47 -15.56 -19.82 3.54
C GLU A 47 -15.45 -19.93 5.07
N LEU A 48 -14.41 -19.35 5.66
CA LEU A 48 -14.23 -19.32 7.11
C LEU A 48 -15.33 -18.51 7.82
N TYR A 49 -15.80 -17.40 7.23
CA TYR A 49 -16.93 -16.64 7.78
C TYR A 49 -18.24 -17.44 7.73
N ARG A 50 -18.51 -18.13 6.61
CA ARG A 50 -19.69 -18.98 6.44
C ARG A 50 -19.64 -20.22 7.34
N ALA A 51 -18.45 -20.76 7.58
CA ALA A 51 -18.20 -21.86 8.52
C ALA A 51 -18.34 -21.42 9.99
N GLY A 52 -18.36 -20.12 10.28
CA GLY A 52 -18.40 -19.57 11.63
C GLY A 52 -17.05 -19.60 12.36
N GLU A 53 -15.97 -19.92 11.64
CA GLU A 53 -14.58 -19.89 12.14
C GLU A 53 -14.11 -18.45 12.37
N LEU A 54 -14.58 -17.53 11.54
CA LEU A 54 -14.31 -16.10 11.67
C LEU A 54 -15.58 -15.34 12.07
N SER A 55 -15.42 -14.42 13.01
CA SER A 55 -16.40 -13.39 13.32
C SER A 55 -16.30 -12.21 12.35
N LEU A 56 -17.38 -11.41 12.27
CA LEU A 56 -17.42 -10.20 11.45
C LEU A 56 -16.23 -9.26 11.72
N GLU A 57 -15.82 -9.15 12.98
CA GLU A 57 -14.71 -8.30 13.40
C GLU A 57 -13.36 -8.84 12.92
N GLN A 58 -13.18 -10.16 12.93
CA GLN A 58 -11.98 -10.80 12.36
C GLN A 58 -11.93 -10.63 10.83
N VAL A 59 -13.05 -10.83 10.13
CA VAL A 59 -13.14 -10.57 8.67
C VAL A 59 -12.79 -9.12 8.37
N ARG A 60 -13.32 -8.18 9.15
CA ARG A 60 -12.99 -6.75 9.05
C ARG A 60 -11.50 -6.48 9.22
N MET A 61 -10.85 -7.06 10.24
CA MET A 61 -9.42 -6.89 10.47
C MET A 61 -8.57 -7.51 9.37
N ALA A 62 -8.94 -8.71 8.89
CA ALA A 62 -8.24 -9.39 7.81
C ALA A 62 -8.29 -8.58 6.51
N VAL A 63 -9.48 -8.13 6.11
CA VAL A 63 -9.68 -7.29 4.93
C VAL A 63 -8.91 -5.97 5.04
N SER A 64 -8.97 -5.29 6.20
CA SER A 64 -8.23 -4.05 6.42
C SER A 64 -6.72 -4.25 6.28
N THR A 65 -6.19 -5.35 6.84
CA THR A 65 -4.78 -5.73 6.73
C THR A 65 -4.36 -6.00 5.29
N MET A 66 -5.18 -6.76 4.55
CA MET A 66 -4.92 -7.09 3.14
C MET A 66 -4.91 -5.84 2.26
N VAL A 67 -5.93 -4.99 2.40
CA VAL A 67 -6.04 -3.71 1.68
C VAL A 67 -4.87 -2.80 2.03
N SER A 68 -4.47 -2.72 3.30
CA SER A 68 -3.32 -1.92 3.74
C SER A 68 -2.01 -2.41 3.11
N ARG A 69 -1.75 -3.73 3.11
CA ARG A 69 -0.58 -4.33 2.44
C ARG A 69 -0.60 -4.09 0.93
N ALA A 70 -1.74 -4.34 0.28
CA ALA A 70 -1.87 -4.14 -1.16
C ALA A 70 -1.69 -2.67 -1.54
N ALA A 71 -2.24 -1.73 -0.76
CA ALA A 71 -2.03 -0.30 -0.95
C ALA A 71 -0.56 0.11 -0.70
N ALA A 72 0.18 -0.55 0.18
CA ALA A 72 1.61 -0.33 0.41
C ALA A 72 2.47 -0.90 -0.73
N ALA A 73 2.11 -2.05 -1.28
CA ALA A 73 2.79 -2.63 -2.43
C ALA A 73 2.57 -1.80 -3.70
N ALA A 74 1.36 -1.28 -3.92
CA ALA A 74 1.03 -0.45 -5.08
C ALA A 74 1.82 0.87 -5.14
N ARG A 75 2.18 1.45 -3.98
CA ARG A 75 3.01 2.66 -3.90
C ARG A 75 4.51 2.39 -3.95
N ALA A 76 4.92 1.13 -3.77
CA ALA A 76 6.30 0.67 -3.88
C ALA A 76 6.55 0.00 -5.24
N GLY A 77 5.98 0.54 -6.33
CA GLY A 77 6.20 0.01 -7.67
C GLY A 77 7.71 -0.10 -7.98
N PRO A 78 8.16 -1.16 -8.67
CA PRO A 78 9.54 -1.28 -9.14
C PRO A 78 9.73 -0.28 -10.30
N GLY A 79 10.12 0.94 -9.99
CA GLY A 79 10.09 2.03 -10.96
C GLY A 79 10.69 3.32 -10.42
N GLY A 80 11.91 3.21 -9.90
CA GLY A 80 12.83 4.31 -9.68
C GLY A 80 14.22 3.77 -9.96
N ASP A 81 14.44 3.49 -11.24
CA ASP A 81 15.73 3.07 -11.80
C ASP A 81 16.84 4.00 -11.29
N GLU A 82 17.79 3.38 -10.59
CA GLU A 82 19.11 3.93 -10.37
C GLU A 82 19.76 4.12 -11.75
N SER A 83 19.93 5.38 -12.19
CA SER A 83 21.02 5.82 -13.07
C SER A 83 20.92 7.32 -13.35
N ASP A 84 21.58 8.13 -12.50
CA ASP A 84 22.60 9.09 -12.95
C ASP A 84 23.34 9.72 -11.74
N PRO A 85 24.39 9.08 -11.19
CA PRO A 85 25.50 9.84 -10.65
C PRO A 85 26.34 10.30 -11.85
N GLY A 86 25.86 11.31 -12.57
CA GLY A 86 26.61 11.99 -13.61
C GLY A 86 27.97 12.43 -13.07
N ALA A 87 29.01 11.87 -13.67
CA ALA A 87 30.42 12.18 -13.51
C ALA A 87 30.71 13.70 -13.40
N GLY A 88 31.71 14.18 -12.67
CA GLY A 88 32.77 13.55 -11.87
C GLY A 88 33.63 14.66 -11.22
N PRO A 89 34.53 14.35 -10.28
CA PRO A 89 35.50 15.32 -9.79
C PRO A 89 36.70 15.36 -10.76
N GLY A 90 36.61 16.16 -11.83
CA GLY A 90 37.80 16.77 -12.43
C GLY A 90 38.03 18.07 -11.65
N GLY A 91 39.09 18.21 -10.86
CA GLY A 91 40.46 18.12 -11.34
C GLY A 91 40.84 19.47 -11.94
N ASP A 92 40.99 20.49 -11.08
CA ASP A 92 41.81 21.65 -11.40
C ASP A 92 42.71 21.93 -10.20
N GLU A 93 43.81 21.17 -10.16
CA GLU A 93 45.02 21.55 -9.45
C GLU A 93 45.66 22.68 -10.28
N SER A 94 45.19 23.91 -10.08
CA SER A 94 45.94 25.10 -10.50
C SER A 94 46.72 25.60 -9.29
N ASP A 95 47.83 24.93 -9.02
CA ASP A 95 48.96 25.52 -8.30
C ASP A 95 49.56 26.63 -9.20
N LEU A 96 49.40 27.88 -8.79
CA LEU A 96 50.25 28.97 -9.27
C LEU A 96 50.55 29.93 -8.13
N ARG A 97 51.58 29.52 -7.39
CA ARG A 97 52.55 30.33 -6.65
C ARG A 97 52.79 31.72 -7.26
N ALA A 98 52.58 32.79 -6.48
CA ALA A 98 53.39 34.02 -6.53
C ALA A 98 53.29 34.81 -5.22
N GLU A 99 54.40 35.43 -4.84
CA GLU A 99 54.83 35.74 -3.47
C GLU A 99 54.33 37.11 -2.94
N PRO A 100 54.36 37.34 -1.61
CA PRO A 100 54.05 38.63 -1.01
C PRO A 100 55.27 39.57 -1.00
N GLY A 101 55.07 40.84 -1.36
CA GLY A 101 55.94 41.95 -0.94
C GLY A 101 56.50 42.81 -2.06
N GLY A 102 56.24 44.12 -1.98
CA GLY A 102 56.87 45.14 -2.80
C GLY A 102 56.60 46.55 -2.25
N ASP A 103 57.63 47.08 -1.59
CA ASP A 103 57.94 48.45 -1.14
C ASP A 103 56.92 49.26 -0.30
#